data_AF-A0A4R1QR63-F1
#
_entry.id   AF-A0A4R1QR63-F1
#
_cell.length_a   1.000
_cell.length_b   1.000
_cell.length_c   1.000
_cell.angle_alpha   90.00
_cell.angle_beta   90.00
_cell.angle_gamma   90.00
#
_symmetry.space_group_name_H-M   'P 1'
#
loop_
_entity.id
_entity.type
_entity.pdbx_description
1 polymer ?
#
loop_
_entity_poly.entity_id
_entity_poly.type
_entity_poly.pdbx_seq_one_letter_code
_entity_poly.pdbx_strand_id
1 'polypeptide(L)'
;MPYIDCFYVCEDIAHRGPLNIKKFDTLDTAIEVYKALPSGTVKALGVQNTAPLTGSLDFVQCHNGRDVFIQDYKHCTGWDNPEISRMIHELRNHLILQEERNIRFITPEYDDLFTLPDGAKLLLQYPDGSKKTVPCKAYPDGHHFTLGNGGVLHICQFAELCRKNGITYAPAHPLPADVVNTYEIYQIPRNSPCDYVFLNYEHTKNRVNAADYQLVYRGMLGSRLTLDNIFDLHNRPDRPLPAGMRSVSVSDIIILHQNGKDSAHYVDSIGFIELPDSFCAALQLKTQSKTRPYVFQR
;
A
#
# COMPACT_ATOMS: atom_id res chain seq x y z
N MET A 1 29.50 -16.22 30.68
CA MET A 1 28.37 -17.14 30.94
C MET A 1 27.30 -16.84 29.91
N PRO A 2 26.61 -17.86 29.36
CA PRO A 2 25.47 -17.63 28.49
C PRO A 2 24.42 -16.82 29.25
N TYR A 3 23.79 -15.88 28.54
CA TYR A 3 22.68 -15.11 29.06
C TYR A 3 21.40 -15.96 29.12
N ILE A 4 21.25 -16.92 28.20
CA ILE A 4 20.17 -17.91 28.21
C ILE A 4 20.57 -19.05 29.15
N ASP A 5 19.74 -19.30 30.17
CA ASP A 5 19.89 -20.43 31.08
C ASP A 5 19.28 -21.69 30.45
N CYS A 6 18.01 -21.59 30.04
CA CYS A 6 17.31 -22.65 29.35
C CYS A 6 16.17 -22.10 28.49
N PHE A 7 15.76 -22.90 27.50
CA PHE A 7 14.51 -22.73 26.78
C PHE A 7 13.39 -23.42 27.54
N TYR A 8 12.16 -22.93 27.43
CA TYR A 8 11.00 -23.64 27.96
C TYR A 8 9.86 -23.70 26.96
N VAL A 9 9.05 -24.76 27.09
CA VAL A 9 7.78 -24.93 26.38
C VAL A 9 6.68 -25.08 27.42
N CYS A 10 5.65 -24.24 27.33
CA CYS A 10 4.42 -24.37 28.10
C CYS A 10 3.31 -24.95 27.22
N GLU A 11 2.69 -26.05 27.67
CA GLU A 11 1.70 -26.79 26.86
C GLU A 11 0.36 -26.06 26.72
N ASP A 12 -0.07 -25.37 27.77
CA ASP A 12 -1.32 -24.60 27.81
C ASP A 12 -1.19 -23.43 28.82
N ILE A 13 -0.89 -22.23 28.32
CA ILE A 13 -0.82 -21.01 29.12
C ILE A 13 -2.21 -20.51 29.58
N ALA A 14 -3.30 -21.02 29.01
CA ALA A 14 -4.66 -20.69 29.44
C ALA A 14 -5.13 -21.57 30.62
N HIS A 15 -4.35 -22.58 31.01
CA HIS A 15 -4.69 -23.49 32.09
C HIS A 15 -4.80 -22.76 33.44
N ARG A 16 -5.95 -22.91 34.11
CA ARG A 16 -6.16 -22.37 35.46
C ARG A 16 -5.59 -23.32 36.51
N GLY A 17 -4.28 -23.23 36.74
CA GLY A 17 -3.54 -24.05 37.68
C GLY A 17 -2.03 -23.94 37.48
N PRO A 18 -1.24 -24.82 38.11
CA PRO A 18 0.19 -24.93 37.79
C PRO A 18 0.37 -25.22 36.30
N LEU A 19 1.15 -24.37 35.63
CA LEU A 19 1.45 -24.54 34.23
C LEU A 19 2.36 -25.75 34.00
N ASN A 20 2.07 -26.55 32.98
CA ASN A 20 2.96 -27.62 32.56
C ASN A 20 4.09 -27.03 31.71
N ILE A 21 5.26 -26.82 32.32
CA ILE A 21 6.43 -26.22 31.69
C ILE A 21 7.56 -27.25 31.63
N LYS A 22 8.06 -27.51 30.42
CA LYS A 22 9.24 -28.34 30.18
C LYS A 22 10.42 -27.45 29.80
N LYS A 23 11.61 -27.74 30.34
CA LYS A 23 12.84 -26.98 30.10
C LYS A 23 13.81 -27.78 29.23
N PHE A 24 14.55 -27.07 28.39
CA PHE A 24 15.47 -27.63 27.39
C PHE A 24 16.75 -26.82 27.32
N ASP A 25 17.88 -27.49 27.09
CA ASP A 25 19.19 -26.86 27.00
C ASP A 25 19.43 -26.21 25.62
N THR A 26 18.74 -26.67 24.58
CA THR A 26 18.91 -26.21 23.20
C THR A 26 17.60 -25.71 22.60
N LEU A 27 17.73 -24.75 21.69
CA LEU A 27 16.60 -24.18 20.97
C LEU A 27 15.91 -25.20 20.06
N ASP A 28 16.69 -26.01 19.33
CA ASP A 28 16.16 -26.99 18.38
C ASP A 28 15.21 -27.99 19.06
N THR A 29 15.61 -28.54 20.21
CA THR A 29 14.79 -29.51 20.94
C THR A 29 13.51 -28.85 21.50
N ALA A 30 13.62 -27.62 21.99
CA ALA A 30 12.44 -26.86 22.42
C ALA A 30 11.46 -26.60 21.26
N ILE A 31 11.98 -26.27 20.07
CA ILE A 31 11.16 -26.04 18.86
C ILE A 31 10.46 -27.33 18.41
N GLU A 32 11.15 -28.46 18.40
CA GLU A 32 10.56 -29.76 18.05
C GLU A 32 9.39 -30.10 18.98
N VAL A 33 9.59 -29.94 20.30
CA VAL A 33 8.54 -30.18 21.30
C VAL A 33 7.39 -29.19 21.13
N TYR A 34 7.68 -27.90 20.94
CA TYR A 34 6.66 -26.88 20.71
C TYR A 34 5.81 -27.19 19.48
N LYS A 35 6.43 -27.61 18.36
CA LYS A 35 5.73 -27.97 17.12
C LYS A 35 4.86 -29.21 17.27
N ALA A 36 5.27 -30.18 18.10
CA ALA A 36 4.52 -31.40 18.34
C ALA A 36 3.22 -31.18 19.15
N LEU A 37 3.13 -30.08 19.89
CA LEU A 37 1.91 -29.74 20.65
C LEU A 37 0.74 -29.38 19.72
N PRO A 38 -0.52 -29.70 20.10
CA PRO A 38 -1.69 -29.35 19.32
C PRO A 38 -1.76 -27.85 19.02
N SER A 39 -2.15 -27.49 17.80
CA SER A 39 -2.33 -26.08 17.41
C SER A 39 -3.58 -25.43 18.03
N GLY A 40 -4.51 -26.24 18.54
CA GLY A 40 -5.73 -25.76 19.21
C GLY A 40 -5.54 -25.34 20.67
N THR A 41 -4.39 -25.60 21.28
CA THR A 41 -4.09 -25.16 22.66
C THR A 41 -3.31 -23.85 22.64
N VAL A 42 -3.48 -23.04 23.69
CA VAL A 42 -2.71 -21.80 23.83
C VAL A 42 -1.34 -22.17 24.38
N LYS A 43 -0.37 -22.47 23.53
CA LYS A 43 0.98 -22.93 23.92
C LYS A 43 2.01 -21.81 23.79
N ALA A 44 3.13 -21.90 24.53
CA ALA A 44 4.21 -20.91 24.47
C ALA A 44 5.59 -21.55 24.40
N LEU A 45 6.51 -20.89 23.70
CA LEU A 45 7.95 -21.14 23.74
C LEU A 45 8.63 -19.87 24.26
N GLY A 46 9.45 -20.03 25.30
CA GLY A 46 10.13 -18.92 25.94
C GLY A 46 11.54 -19.26 26.41
N VAL A 47 12.15 -18.28 27.08
CA VAL A 47 13.53 -18.35 27.59
C VAL A 47 13.54 -17.93 29.04
N GLN A 48 14.36 -18.63 29.84
CA GLN A 48 14.80 -18.19 31.17
C GLN A 48 16.23 -17.67 31.07
N ASN A 49 16.53 -16.51 31.69
CA ASN A 49 17.87 -15.90 31.65
C ASN A 49 18.73 -16.26 32.88
N THR A 50 20.00 -15.88 32.85
CA THR A 50 20.97 -16.07 33.97
C THR A 50 21.20 -14.79 34.80
N ALA A 51 20.31 -13.79 34.69
CA ALA A 51 20.46 -12.53 35.41
C ALA A 51 20.40 -12.72 36.95
N PRO A 52 21.00 -11.81 37.76
CA PRO A 52 20.97 -11.91 39.22
C PRO A 52 19.56 -12.05 39.82
N LEU A 53 18.58 -11.40 39.19
CA LEU A 53 17.17 -11.70 39.34
C LEU A 53 16.72 -12.45 38.09
N THR A 54 16.60 -13.78 38.19
CA THR A 54 16.19 -14.64 37.09
C THR A 54 14.84 -14.20 36.54
N GLY A 55 14.79 -13.94 35.24
CA GLY A 55 13.59 -13.62 34.50
C GLY A 55 13.26 -14.69 33.46
N SER A 56 11.98 -14.81 33.14
CA SER A 56 11.48 -15.65 32.04
C SER A 56 10.55 -14.84 31.15
N LEU A 57 10.66 -14.99 29.82
CA LEU A 57 9.77 -14.36 28.84
C LEU A 57 9.38 -15.36 27.75
N ASP A 58 8.13 -15.26 27.31
CA ASP A 58 7.67 -15.91 26.10
C ASP A 58 8.19 -15.17 24.86
N PHE A 59 8.60 -15.92 23.84
CA PHE A 59 9.01 -15.36 22.55
C PHE A 59 8.07 -15.80 21.43
N VAL A 60 7.37 -16.92 21.59
CA VAL A 60 6.33 -17.39 20.67
C VAL A 60 5.14 -17.87 21.47
N GLN A 61 3.94 -17.46 21.08
CA GLN A 61 2.69 -18.00 21.59
C GLN A 61 1.78 -18.44 20.44
N CYS A 62 1.16 -19.61 20.58
CA CYS A 62 0.11 -20.07 19.67
C CYS A 62 -1.25 -19.62 20.21
N HIS A 63 -2.02 -18.92 19.40
CA HIS A 63 -3.41 -18.58 19.70
C HIS A 63 -4.29 -19.08 18.57
N ASN A 64 -5.25 -19.97 18.86
CA ASN A 64 -6.21 -20.51 17.89
C ASN A 64 -5.56 -21.04 16.59
N GLY A 65 -4.43 -21.77 16.72
CA GLY A 65 -3.72 -22.35 15.58
C GLY A 65 -2.77 -21.41 14.85
N ARG A 66 -2.58 -20.19 15.33
CA ARG A 66 -1.63 -19.22 14.78
C ARG A 66 -0.53 -18.92 15.79
N ASP A 67 0.71 -19.19 15.40
CA ASP A 67 1.87 -18.79 16.16
C ASP A 67 2.16 -17.29 15.96
N VAL A 68 2.39 -16.58 17.05
CA VAL A 68 2.65 -15.13 17.10
C VAL A 68 3.94 -14.88 17.87
N PHE A 69 4.77 -13.98 17.36
CA PHE A 69 6.02 -13.59 18.01
C PHE A 69 5.76 -12.52 19.07
N ILE A 70 6.18 -12.78 20.31
CA ILE A 70 6.01 -11.86 21.43
C ILE A 70 7.24 -10.96 21.54
N GLN A 71 7.03 -9.65 21.69
CA GLN A 71 8.11 -8.65 21.68
C GLN A 71 8.34 -7.99 23.04
N ASP A 72 7.83 -8.57 24.12
CA ASP A 72 7.92 -8.03 25.49
C ASP A 72 9.38 -7.74 25.90
N TYR A 73 10.34 -8.52 25.40
CA TYR A 73 11.77 -8.30 25.63
C TYR A 73 12.25 -6.89 25.25
N LYS A 74 11.59 -6.21 24.30
CA LYS A 74 11.91 -4.82 23.91
C LYS A 74 11.52 -3.79 24.97
N HIS A 75 10.59 -4.14 25.84
CA HIS A 75 10.03 -3.28 26.88
C HIS A 75 10.44 -3.71 28.29
N CYS A 76 11.06 -4.90 28.44
CA CYS A 76 11.58 -5.39 29.71
C CYS A 76 13.07 -5.03 29.89
N THR A 77 13.38 -4.23 30.90
CA THR A 77 14.77 -3.87 31.24
C THR A 77 15.61 -5.12 31.51
N GLY A 78 16.82 -5.16 30.95
CA GLY A 78 17.77 -6.26 31.12
C GLY A 78 17.73 -7.33 30.03
N TRP A 79 16.73 -7.30 29.13
CA TRP A 79 16.58 -8.29 28.05
C TRP A 79 17.18 -7.91 26.69
N ASP A 80 17.69 -6.68 26.56
CA ASP A 80 18.48 -6.28 25.40
C ASP A 80 19.85 -6.97 25.44
N ASN A 81 19.94 -8.15 24.82
CA ASN A 81 21.13 -8.98 24.80
C ASN A 81 21.37 -9.57 23.39
N PRO A 82 22.62 -9.55 22.86
CA PRO A 82 22.93 -10.12 21.56
C PRO A 82 22.59 -11.61 21.40
N GLU A 83 22.62 -12.39 22.49
CA GLU A 83 22.24 -13.80 22.48
C GLU A 83 20.73 -13.99 22.26
N ILE A 84 19.90 -13.11 22.86
CA ILE A 84 18.47 -13.05 22.57
C ILE A 84 18.28 -12.71 21.09
N SER A 85 18.94 -11.67 20.56
CA SER A 85 18.82 -11.29 19.14
C SER A 85 19.18 -12.43 18.18
N ARG A 86 20.22 -13.22 18.46
CA ARG A 86 20.59 -14.41 17.66
C ARG A 86 19.52 -15.51 17.75
N MET A 87 19.07 -15.82 18.95
CA MET A 87 18.02 -16.80 19.20
C MET A 87 16.71 -16.44 18.50
N ILE A 88 16.33 -15.16 18.48
CA ILE A 88 15.16 -14.66 17.75
C ILE A 88 15.31 -14.91 16.24
N HIS A 89 16.50 -14.68 15.69
CA HIS A 89 16.77 -14.95 14.28
C HIS A 89 16.61 -16.44 13.95
N GLU A 90 17.13 -17.32 14.81
CA GLU A 90 16.97 -18.77 14.67
C GLU A 90 15.50 -19.19 14.79
N LEU A 91 14.77 -18.73 15.81
CA LEU A 91 13.33 -19.00 15.97
C LEU A 91 12.53 -18.65 14.70
N ARG A 92 12.81 -17.48 14.11
CA ARG A 92 12.15 -17.03 12.88
C ARG A 92 12.42 -17.97 11.69
N ASN A 93 13.66 -18.45 11.56
CA ASN A 93 14.03 -19.39 10.50
C ASN A 93 13.35 -20.76 10.68
N HIS A 94 13.23 -21.23 11.92
CA HIS A 94 12.72 -22.56 12.20
C HIS A 94 11.20 -22.67 12.24
N LEU A 95 10.48 -21.63 12.70
CA LEU A 95 9.05 -21.75 12.96
C LEU A 95 8.14 -21.29 11.80
N ILE A 96 8.68 -20.88 10.63
CA ILE A 96 7.89 -20.26 9.53
C ILE A 96 6.84 -19.29 10.10
N LEU A 97 7.26 -18.50 11.10
CA LEU A 97 6.42 -17.45 11.65
C LEU A 97 6.39 -16.39 10.57
N GLN A 98 5.22 -16.11 10.00
CA GLN A 98 5.09 -14.97 9.11
C GLN A 98 5.42 -13.73 9.94
N GLU A 99 6.64 -13.21 9.79
CA GLU A 99 6.92 -11.83 10.17
C GLU A 99 5.79 -11.00 9.56
N GLU A 100 5.17 -10.12 10.35
CA GLU A 100 4.24 -9.14 9.83
C GLU A 100 5.01 -8.23 8.87
N ARG A 101 5.09 -8.65 7.61
CA ARG A 101 5.73 -7.91 6.55
C ARG A 101 4.65 -7.06 5.91
N ASN A 102 4.98 -5.79 5.77
CA ASN A 102 4.10 -4.79 5.23
C ASN A 102 4.78 -4.12 4.04
N ILE A 103 3.99 -3.69 3.07
CA ILE A 103 4.45 -2.96 1.90
C ILE A 103 3.86 -1.56 1.98
N ARG A 104 4.72 -0.55 1.96
CA ARG A 104 4.30 0.84 1.84
C ARG A 104 4.06 1.17 0.37
N PHE A 105 2.88 1.70 0.08
CA PHE A 105 2.57 2.26 -1.22
C PHE A 105 2.64 3.78 -1.13
N ILE A 106 3.41 4.37 -2.05
CA ILE A 106 3.84 5.77 -1.98
C ILE A 106 3.70 6.46 -3.33
N THR A 107 3.56 7.78 -3.36
CA THR A 107 3.82 8.53 -4.59
C THR A 107 5.32 8.53 -4.92
N PRO A 108 5.70 8.89 -6.16
CA PRO A 108 7.11 9.06 -6.48
C PRO A 108 7.82 10.19 -5.71
N GLU A 109 7.07 11.16 -5.18
CA GLU A 109 7.61 12.16 -4.24
C GLU A 109 7.87 11.57 -2.84
N TYR A 110 7.63 10.28 -2.60
CA TYR A 110 7.66 9.63 -1.28
C TYR A 110 6.57 10.13 -0.31
N ASP A 111 5.39 10.48 -0.80
CA ASP A 111 4.22 10.60 0.09
C ASP A 111 3.67 9.21 0.38
N ASP A 112 3.51 8.86 1.66
CA ASP A 112 2.80 7.64 2.05
C ASP A 112 1.32 7.73 1.67
N LEU A 113 0.81 6.69 1.03
CA LEU A 113 -0.60 6.58 0.64
C LEU A 113 -1.33 5.57 1.54
N PHE A 114 -0.83 4.34 1.60
CA PHE A 114 -1.37 3.27 2.43
C PHE A 114 -0.34 2.15 2.60
N THR A 115 -0.63 1.23 3.51
CA THR A 115 0.23 0.06 3.79
C THR A 115 -0.58 -1.22 3.65
N LEU A 116 0.00 -2.24 3.00
CA LEU A 116 -0.62 -3.55 2.85
C LEU A 116 0.20 -4.64 3.54
N PRO A 117 -0.45 -5.60 4.25
CA PRO A 117 0.25 -6.78 4.77
C PRO A 117 0.64 -7.76 3.65
N ASP A 118 1.60 -8.63 3.95
CA ASP A 118 2.04 -9.69 3.03
C ASP A 118 0.87 -10.54 2.53
N GLY A 119 0.85 -10.81 1.22
CA GLY A 119 -0.23 -11.55 0.56
C GLY A 119 -1.50 -10.72 0.26
N ALA A 120 -1.62 -9.50 0.80
CA ALA A 120 -2.76 -8.63 0.46
C ALA A 120 -2.77 -8.26 -1.02
N LYS A 121 -3.94 -7.85 -1.50
CA LYS A 121 -4.17 -7.58 -2.92
C LYS A 121 -4.22 -6.08 -3.19
N LEU A 122 -3.54 -5.68 -4.25
CA LEU A 122 -3.57 -4.35 -4.80
C LEU A 122 -4.54 -4.31 -5.99
N LEU A 123 -5.40 -3.30 -6.03
CA LEU A 123 -6.24 -2.97 -7.17
C LEU A 123 -5.50 -1.98 -8.05
N LEU A 124 -5.14 -2.38 -9.26
CA LEU A 124 -4.60 -1.50 -10.30
C LEU A 124 -5.74 -1.01 -11.19
N GLN A 125 -5.75 0.27 -11.53
CA GLN A 125 -6.63 0.84 -12.55
C GLN A 125 -5.81 1.46 -13.67
N TYR A 126 -6.05 1.00 -14.90
CA TYR A 126 -5.31 1.37 -16.09
C TYR A 126 -5.90 2.63 -16.77
N PRO A 127 -5.18 3.27 -17.71
CA PRO A 127 -5.66 4.45 -18.42
C PRO A 127 -6.99 4.28 -19.15
N ASP A 128 -7.30 3.08 -19.63
CA ASP A 128 -8.57 2.76 -20.30
C ASP A 128 -9.75 2.57 -19.31
N GLY A 129 -9.47 2.62 -18.00
CA GLY A 129 -10.45 2.40 -16.93
C GLY A 129 -10.60 0.93 -16.54
N SER A 130 -9.94 0.00 -17.23
CA SER A 130 -9.90 -1.40 -16.83
C SER A 130 -9.20 -1.55 -15.47
N LYS A 131 -9.62 -2.56 -14.71
CA LYS A 131 -9.12 -2.81 -13.35
C LYS A 131 -8.56 -4.22 -13.25
N LYS A 132 -7.49 -4.38 -12.47
CA LYS A 132 -6.89 -5.68 -12.17
C LYS A 132 -6.47 -5.76 -10.72
N THR A 133 -6.95 -6.80 -10.05
CA THR A 133 -6.54 -7.11 -8.68
C THR A 133 -5.37 -8.10 -8.69
N VAL A 134 -4.28 -7.77 -8.00
CA VAL A 134 -3.03 -8.56 -8.00
C VAL A 134 -2.55 -8.75 -6.56
N PRO A 135 -2.24 -9.99 -6.11
CA PRO A 135 -1.64 -10.21 -4.79
C PRO A 135 -0.22 -9.65 -4.75
N CYS A 136 0.19 -9.13 -3.60
CA CYS A 136 1.53 -8.61 -3.36
C CYS A 136 2.28 -9.52 -2.40
N LYS A 137 3.56 -9.75 -2.63
CA LYS A 137 4.43 -10.46 -1.68
C LYS A 137 5.50 -9.52 -1.15
N ALA A 138 5.51 -9.30 0.16
CA ALA A 138 6.39 -8.37 0.86
C ALA A 138 7.76 -9.01 1.15
N TYR A 139 8.82 -8.22 1.04
CA TYR A 139 10.16 -8.60 1.49
C TYR A 139 10.47 -7.99 2.86
N PRO A 140 11.40 -8.59 3.63
CA PRO A 140 11.72 -8.15 4.99
C PRO A 140 12.22 -6.70 5.10
N ASP A 141 12.76 -6.14 4.01
CA ASP A 141 13.33 -4.79 4.01
C ASP A 141 12.27 -3.66 3.96
N GLY A 142 10.99 -3.98 3.78
CA GLY A 142 9.90 -3.02 3.73
C GLY A 142 9.85 -2.11 2.48
N HIS A 143 10.75 -2.31 1.52
CA HIS A 143 10.86 -1.48 0.31
C HIS A 143 10.79 -2.30 -0.98
N HIS A 144 10.94 -3.62 -0.90
CA HIS A 144 10.80 -4.54 -2.02
C HIS A 144 9.57 -5.44 -1.90
N PHE A 145 8.95 -5.71 -3.05
CA PHE A 145 7.81 -6.60 -3.15
C PHE A 145 7.68 -7.20 -4.55
N THR A 146 6.89 -8.28 -4.71
CA THR A 146 6.44 -8.74 -6.02
C THR A 146 4.95 -8.43 -6.23
N LEU A 147 4.57 -8.22 -7.49
CA LEU A 147 3.17 -8.17 -7.93
C LEU A 147 2.82 -9.48 -8.65
N GLY A 148 2.00 -10.31 -8.00
CA GLY A 148 1.68 -11.65 -8.46
C GLY A 148 2.95 -12.48 -8.62
N ASN A 149 3.07 -13.16 -9.76
CA ASN A 149 4.24 -13.95 -10.12
C ASN A 149 5.32 -13.13 -10.85
N GLY A 150 5.25 -11.78 -10.75
CA GLY A 150 6.21 -10.87 -11.37
C GLY A 150 7.56 -10.84 -10.64
N GLY A 151 8.50 -10.09 -11.22
CA GLY A 151 9.80 -9.82 -10.59
C GLY A 151 9.69 -8.93 -9.35
N VAL A 152 10.81 -8.82 -8.63
CA VAL A 152 10.95 -7.94 -7.47
C VAL A 152 10.97 -6.48 -7.93
N LEU A 153 10.17 -5.65 -7.27
CA LEU A 153 10.06 -4.21 -7.49
C LEU A 153 10.41 -3.47 -6.21
N HIS A 154 11.16 -2.37 -6.35
CA HIS A 154 11.25 -1.36 -5.29
C HIS A 154 9.98 -0.48 -5.31
N ILE A 155 9.48 -0.07 -4.15
CA ILE A 155 8.24 0.73 -4.03
C ILE A 155 8.26 2.01 -4.88
N CYS A 156 9.40 2.72 -4.95
CA CYS A 156 9.53 3.93 -5.79
C CYS A 156 9.55 3.61 -7.28
N GLN A 157 10.20 2.51 -7.67
CA GLN A 157 10.23 2.07 -9.06
C GLN A 157 8.81 1.73 -9.52
N PHE A 158 8.04 1.06 -8.66
CA PHE A 158 6.64 0.79 -8.91
C PHE A 158 5.82 2.08 -9.05
N ALA A 159 5.97 3.03 -8.12
CA ALA A 159 5.28 4.31 -8.16
C ALA A 159 5.57 5.10 -9.44
N GLU A 160 6.84 5.18 -9.86
CA GLU A 160 7.25 5.85 -11.10
C GLU A 160 6.72 5.14 -12.34
N LEU A 161 6.75 3.80 -12.36
CA LEU A 161 6.19 3.02 -13.46
C LEU A 161 4.69 3.29 -13.61
N CYS A 162 3.96 3.30 -12.50
CA CYS A 162 2.53 3.61 -12.48
C CYS A 162 2.26 5.02 -12.98
N ARG A 163 2.97 6.04 -12.46
CA ARG A 163 2.87 7.42 -12.93
C ARG A 163 3.10 7.52 -14.42
N LYS A 164 4.22 6.99 -14.91
CA LYS A 164 4.63 7.08 -16.32
C LYS A 164 3.58 6.51 -17.28
N ASN A 165 2.84 5.51 -16.84
CA ASN A 165 1.83 4.81 -17.62
C ASN A 165 0.39 5.19 -17.26
N GLY A 166 0.15 6.18 -16.39
CA GLY A 166 -1.19 6.60 -16.00
C GLY A 166 -2.00 5.53 -15.26
N ILE A 167 -1.32 4.70 -14.47
CA ILE A 167 -1.92 3.64 -13.65
C ILE A 167 -2.09 4.16 -12.22
N THR A 168 -3.29 4.07 -11.68
CA THR A 168 -3.55 4.30 -10.25
C THR A 168 -3.65 2.98 -9.50
N TYR A 169 -3.46 3.02 -8.19
CA TYR A 169 -3.50 1.82 -7.36
C TYR A 169 -4.09 2.11 -5.97
N ALA A 170 -4.79 1.12 -5.43
CA ALA A 170 -5.48 1.18 -4.14
C ALA A 170 -5.47 -0.20 -3.47
N PRO A 171 -5.71 -0.31 -2.16
CA PRO A 171 -6.06 -1.59 -1.55
C PRO A 171 -7.25 -2.22 -2.27
N ALA A 172 -7.20 -3.52 -2.56
CA ALA A 172 -8.37 -4.22 -3.10
C ALA A 172 -9.52 -4.33 -2.09
N HIS A 173 -9.19 -4.26 -0.81
CA HIS A 173 -10.12 -4.23 0.32
C HIS A 173 -9.73 -3.07 1.24
N PRO A 174 -10.12 -1.83 0.90
CA PRO A 174 -9.72 -0.65 1.67
C PRO A 174 -10.37 -0.64 3.06
N LEU A 175 -9.58 -0.25 4.05
CA LEU A 175 -10.03 0.06 5.40
C LEU A 175 -10.49 1.53 5.48
N PRO A 176 -11.30 1.92 6.47
CA PRO A 176 -11.73 3.31 6.62
C PRO A 176 -10.58 4.33 6.77
N ALA A 177 -9.41 3.88 7.24
CA ALA A 177 -8.22 4.71 7.37
C ALA A 177 -7.43 4.84 6.05
N ASP A 178 -7.70 4.01 5.04
CA ASP A 178 -7.02 4.06 3.75
C ASP A 178 -7.61 5.20 2.90
N VAL A 179 -6.90 6.31 2.84
CA VAL A 179 -7.28 7.46 2.02
C VAL A 179 -6.47 7.42 0.72
N VAL A 180 -7.12 6.96 -0.36
CA VAL A 180 -6.51 6.94 -1.69
C VAL A 180 -7.01 8.12 -2.50
N ASN A 181 -6.17 9.14 -2.61
CA ASN A 181 -6.46 10.31 -3.43
C ASN A 181 -5.87 10.13 -4.84
N THR A 182 -6.60 10.58 -5.85
CA THR A 182 -6.17 10.53 -7.25
C THR A 182 -6.52 11.82 -7.97
N TYR A 183 -5.99 11.98 -9.17
CA TYR A 183 -6.41 13.03 -10.08
C TYR A 183 -6.54 12.50 -11.49
N GLU A 184 -7.33 13.20 -12.29
CA GLU A 184 -7.60 12.89 -13.68
C GLU A 184 -7.40 14.13 -14.54
N ILE A 185 -6.93 13.95 -15.77
CA ILE A 185 -6.79 15.04 -16.74
C ILE A 185 -7.69 14.74 -17.93
N TYR A 186 -8.46 15.76 -18.30
CA TYR A 186 -9.42 15.73 -19.38
C TYR A 186 -9.07 16.80 -20.41
N GLN A 187 -9.06 16.39 -21.68
CA GLN A 187 -8.69 17.26 -22.79
C GLN A 187 -9.75 17.19 -23.88
N ILE A 188 -9.99 18.29 -24.58
CA ILE A 188 -10.75 18.26 -25.83
C ILE A 188 -9.91 17.53 -26.90
N PRO A 189 -10.45 16.53 -27.62
CA PRO A 189 -9.71 15.82 -28.66
C PRO A 189 -9.14 16.76 -29.73
N ARG A 190 -7.94 16.48 -30.26
CA ARG A 190 -7.29 17.34 -31.28
C ARG A 190 -8.11 17.55 -32.54
N ASN A 191 -8.91 16.56 -32.92
CA ASN A 191 -9.76 16.59 -34.12
C ASN A 191 -11.18 17.08 -33.81
N SER A 192 -11.43 17.60 -32.61
CA SER A 192 -12.75 18.12 -32.23
C SER A 192 -13.05 19.40 -33.00
N PRO A 193 -14.30 19.61 -33.47
CA PRO A 193 -14.73 20.88 -34.04
C PRO A 193 -14.96 21.97 -32.98
N CYS A 194 -14.75 21.63 -31.70
CA CYS A 194 -14.86 22.57 -30.58
C CYS A 194 -13.95 23.78 -30.79
N ASP A 195 -14.57 24.97 -30.85
CA ASP A 195 -13.91 26.24 -31.19
C ASP A 195 -13.38 27.00 -29.98
N TYR A 196 -13.60 26.48 -28.77
CA TYR A 196 -13.18 27.11 -27.52
C TYR A 196 -11.93 26.49 -26.88
N VAL A 197 -11.21 25.64 -27.62
CA VAL A 197 -9.89 25.11 -27.18
C VAL A 197 -8.91 26.28 -27.00
N PHE A 198 -8.15 26.26 -25.92
CA PHE A 198 -7.19 27.31 -25.52
C PHE A 198 -7.78 28.68 -25.20
N LEU A 199 -9.11 28.80 -25.06
CA LEU A 199 -9.73 30.03 -24.57
C LEU A 199 -9.77 30.06 -23.04
N ASN A 200 -9.64 31.24 -22.45
CA ASN A 200 -9.79 31.43 -21.01
C ASN A 200 -11.23 31.12 -20.55
N TYR A 201 -11.45 30.93 -19.25
CA TYR A 201 -12.78 30.54 -18.75
C TYR A 201 -13.83 31.64 -18.99
N GLU A 202 -13.45 32.91 -18.93
CA GLU A 202 -14.36 34.04 -19.11
C GLU A 202 -15.08 34.01 -20.46
N HIS A 203 -14.37 33.66 -21.55
CA HIS A 203 -14.93 33.55 -22.89
C HIS A 203 -15.72 32.26 -23.13
N THR A 204 -15.66 31.28 -22.23
CA THR A 204 -16.20 29.94 -22.45
C THR A 204 -17.21 29.49 -21.40
N LYS A 205 -17.40 30.22 -20.29
CA LYS A 205 -18.24 29.85 -19.14
C LYS A 205 -19.68 29.41 -19.47
N ASN A 206 -20.25 29.90 -20.57
CA ASN A 206 -21.62 29.55 -21.02
C ASN A 206 -21.64 28.45 -22.10
N ARG A 207 -20.48 27.95 -22.53
CA ARG A 207 -20.29 27.03 -23.65
C ARG A 207 -19.58 25.73 -23.26
N VAL A 208 -18.76 25.77 -22.21
CA VAL A 208 -18.01 24.61 -21.70
C VAL A 208 -18.96 23.46 -21.39
N ASN A 209 -18.72 22.30 -22.00
CA ASN A 209 -19.57 21.12 -21.87
C ASN A 209 -18.74 19.86 -21.62
N ALA A 210 -19.09 19.09 -20.59
CA ALA A 210 -18.44 17.82 -20.24
C ALA A 210 -18.43 16.81 -21.42
N ALA A 211 -19.40 16.90 -22.33
CA ALA A 211 -19.48 16.07 -23.52
C ALA A 211 -18.32 16.28 -24.50
N ASP A 212 -17.61 17.41 -24.45
CA ASP A 212 -16.54 17.74 -25.39
C ASP A 212 -15.16 17.21 -24.94
N TYR A 213 -15.04 16.84 -23.67
CA TYR A 213 -13.79 16.39 -23.07
C TYR A 213 -13.62 14.87 -23.09
N GLN A 214 -12.39 14.39 -23.16
CA GLN A 214 -12.04 12.99 -22.94
C GLN A 214 -11.00 12.89 -21.85
N LEU A 215 -11.12 11.85 -21.02
CA LEU A 215 -10.06 11.48 -20.11
C LEU A 215 -8.82 11.08 -20.90
N VAL A 216 -7.67 11.63 -20.53
CA VAL A 216 -6.37 11.31 -21.14
C VAL A 216 -5.33 10.79 -20.15
N TYR A 217 -5.52 11.01 -18.84
CA TYR A 217 -4.57 10.59 -17.82
C TYR A 217 -5.22 10.38 -16.46
N ARG A 218 -4.66 9.44 -15.68
CA ARG A 218 -4.95 9.24 -14.25
C ARG A 218 -3.65 9.18 -13.46
N GLY A 219 -3.63 9.77 -12.27
CA GLY A 219 -2.47 9.73 -11.38
C GLY A 219 -2.83 9.65 -9.91
N MET A 220 -1.87 9.21 -9.09
CA MET A 220 -1.98 9.27 -7.63
C MET A 220 -1.81 10.73 -7.17
N LEU A 221 -2.66 11.17 -6.25
CA LEU A 221 -2.60 12.51 -5.67
C LEU A 221 -1.98 12.43 -4.28
N GLY A 222 -0.67 12.70 -4.21
CA GLY A 222 0.06 12.79 -2.94
C GLY A 222 -0.32 14.03 -2.15
N SER A 223 -0.02 14.04 -0.85
CA SER A 223 -0.30 15.17 0.03
C SER A 223 0.37 16.48 -0.42
N ARG A 224 1.50 16.38 -1.14
CA ARG A 224 2.28 17.51 -1.64
C ARG A 224 1.88 18.00 -3.04
N LEU A 225 1.01 17.29 -3.76
CA LEU A 225 0.64 17.64 -5.14
C LEU A 225 -0.51 18.66 -5.15
N THR A 226 -0.20 19.90 -5.54
CA THR A 226 -1.19 20.95 -5.85
C THR A 226 -1.56 20.95 -7.34
N LEU A 227 -2.58 21.73 -7.71
CA LEU A 227 -2.92 21.97 -9.12
C LEU A 227 -1.74 22.54 -9.92
N ASP A 228 -0.98 23.48 -9.35
CA ASP A 228 0.23 24.02 -9.97
C ASP A 228 1.30 22.93 -10.17
N ASN A 229 1.52 22.07 -9.17
CA ASN A 229 2.49 20.99 -9.31
C ASN A 229 2.06 19.94 -10.35
N ILE A 230 0.76 19.67 -10.46
CA ILE A 230 0.20 18.83 -11.53
C ILE A 230 0.43 19.48 -12.89
N PHE A 231 0.14 20.78 -13.02
CA PHE A 231 0.36 21.54 -14.25
C PHE A 231 1.84 21.49 -14.66
N ASP A 232 2.76 21.75 -13.73
CA ASP A 232 4.20 21.70 -13.98
C ASP A 232 4.64 20.30 -14.40
N LEU A 233 4.24 19.25 -13.64
CA LEU A 233 4.59 17.86 -13.93
C LEU A 233 4.20 17.48 -15.37
N HIS A 234 3.00 17.87 -15.80
CA HIS A 234 2.46 17.52 -17.11
C HIS A 234 2.87 18.48 -18.23
N ASN A 235 3.71 19.47 -17.94
CA ASN A 235 4.35 20.34 -18.94
C ASN A 235 5.86 20.08 -19.08
N ARG A 236 6.44 19.20 -18.25
CA ARG A 236 7.86 18.81 -18.36
C ARG A 236 8.18 18.05 -19.66
N PRO A 237 9.45 18.08 -20.12
CA PRO A 237 9.90 17.28 -21.27
C PRO A 237 9.72 15.77 -21.07
N ASP A 238 9.88 15.28 -19.84
CA ASP A 238 9.79 13.88 -19.43
C ASP A 238 8.42 13.53 -18.79
N ARG A 239 7.39 14.34 -19.07
CA ARG A 239 6.04 14.17 -18.50
C ARG A 239 5.48 12.75 -18.73
N PRO A 240 4.56 12.30 -17.86
CA PRO A 240 3.86 11.02 -18.03
C PRO A 240 3.06 10.93 -19.35
N LEU A 241 2.96 9.72 -19.91
CA LEU A 241 2.16 9.40 -21.12
C LEU A 241 2.24 10.42 -22.28
N PRO A 242 3.44 10.82 -22.76
CA PRO A 242 3.57 11.91 -23.75
C PRO A 242 2.97 11.58 -25.12
N ALA A 243 2.78 10.29 -25.44
CA ALA A 243 2.10 9.83 -26.66
C ALA A 243 0.57 9.79 -26.53
N GLY A 244 0.04 9.71 -25.29
CA GLY A 244 -1.39 9.58 -25.00
C GLY A 244 -2.08 10.92 -24.67
N MET A 245 -1.31 11.93 -24.26
CA MET A 245 -1.83 13.26 -23.92
C MET A 245 -0.90 14.38 -24.41
N ARG A 246 -1.48 15.54 -24.74
CA ARG A 246 -0.68 16.77 -24.93
C ARG A 246 -0.33 17.36 -23.56
N SER A 247 0.65 18.25 -23.51
CA SER A 247 0.92 19.02 -22.29
C SER A 247 -0.35 19.74 -21.83
N VAL A 248 -0.53 19.84 -20.51
CA VAL A 248 -1.70 20.50 -19.93
C VAL A 248 -1.68 21.97 -20.28
N SER A 249 -2.78 22.50 -20.81
CA SER A 249 -2.88 23.88 -21.28
C SER A 249 -4.25 24.48 -20.94
N VAL A 250 -4.39 25.78 -21.22
CA VAL A 250 -5.66 26.50 -21.12
C VAL A 250 -6.76 25.69 -21.80
N SER A 251 -7.94 25.64 -21.18
CA SER A 251 -9.12 24.82 -21.54
C SER A 251 -9.12 23.36 -21.15
N ASP A 252 -8.00 22.79 -20.68
CA ASP A 252 -8.00 21.44 -20.13
C ASP A 252 -8.68 21.43 -18.74
N ILE A 253 -9.20 20.26 -18.32
CA ILE A 253 -9.81 20.07 -17.01
C ILE A 253 -8.96 19.11 -16.18
N ILE A 254 -8.71 19.47 -14.92
CA ILE A 254 -8.13 18.59 -13.91
C ILE A 254 -9.22 18.25 -12.90
N ILE A 255 -9.50 16.97 -12.70
CA ILE A 255 -10.37 16.54 -11.59
C ILE A 255 -9.50 16.04 -10.46
N LEU A 256 -9.73 16.53 -9.25
CA LEU A 256 -9.14 16.01 -8.03
C LEU A 256 -10.16 15.13 -7.31
N HIS A 257 -9.76 13.91 -6.97
CA HIS A 257 -10.48 12.99 -6.10
C HIS A 257 -9.77 12.98 -4.76
N GLN A 258 -10.22 13.81 -3.83
CA GLN A 258 -9.53 14.06 -2.57
C GLN A 258 -10.47 13.94 -1.38
N ASN A 259 -10.13 13.06 -0.42
CA ASN A 259 -10.87 12.87 0.83
C ASN A 259 -12.37 12.61 0.62
N GLY A 260 -12.69 11.83 -0.43
CA GLY A 260 -14.07 11.50 -0.79
C GLY A 260 -14.86 12.62 -1.49
N LYS A 261 -14.21 13.75 -1.82
CA LYS A 261 -14.79 14.83 -2.62
C LYS A 261 -14.13 14.88 -4.00
N ASP A 262 -14.96 15.04 -5.02
CA ASP A 262 -14.52 15.35 -6.38
C ASP A 262 -14.61 16.86 -6.62
N SER A 263 -13.62 17.43 -7.29
CA SER A 263 -13.64 18.83 -7.75
C SER A 263 -13.02 18.94 -9.14
N ALA A 264 -13.71 19.64 -10.05
CA ALA A 264 -13.25 19.86 -11.41
C ALA A 264 -12.67 21.27 -11.55
N HIS A 265 -11.48 21.37 -12.13
CA HIS A 265 -10.73 22.62 -12.24
C HIS A 265 -10.39 22.88 -13.70
N TYR A 266 -10.91 23.98 -14.23
CA TYR A 266 -10.56 24.48 -15.55
C TYR A 266 -9.19 25.16 -15.49
N VAL A 267 -8.26 24.73 -16.35
CA VAL A 267 -6.97 25.39 -16.51
C VAL A 267 -7.18 26.70 -17.26
N ASP A 268 -6.96 27.82 -16.60
CA ASP A 268 -7.18 29.15 -17.17
C ASP A 268 -5.86 29.83 -17.57
N SER A 269 -5.93 31.01 -18.19
CA SER A 269 -4.73 31.77 -18.54
C SER A 269 -3.88 32.15 -17.32
N ILE A 270 -4.52 32.26 -16.15
CA ILE A 270 -3.87 32.46 -14.86
C ILE A 270 -4.59 31.57 -13.84
N GLY A 271 -3.88 30.56 -13.33
CA GLY A 271 -4.40 29.66 -12.31
C GLY A 271 -5.52 28.74 -12.80
N PHE A 272 -6.45 28.44 -11.91
CA PHE A 272 -7.49 27.44 -12.12
C PHE A 272 -8.85 27.97 -11.65
N ILE A 273 -9.89 27.65 -12.39
CA ILE A 273 -11.28 27.96 -12.02
C ILE A 273 -12.00 26.67 -11.63
N GLU A 274 -12.47 26.58 -10.39
CA GLU A 274 -13.33 25.48 -9.95
C GLU A 274 -14.67 25.55 -10.69
N LEU A 275 -15.03 24.44 -11.33
CA LEU A 275 -16.26 24.28 -12.08
C LEU A 275 -17.38 23.73 -11.18
N PRO A 276 -18.66 23.97 -11.52
CA PRO A 276 -19.78 23.46 -10.73
C PRO A 276 -19.76 21.93 -10.57
N ASP A 277 -20.23 21.44 -9.42
CA ASP A 277 -20.35 20.00 -9.13
C ASP A 277 -21.13 19.24 -10.22
N SER A 278 -22.12 19.88 -10.83
CA SER A 278 -22.90 19.31 -11.94
C SER A 278 -22.03 19.00 -13.17
N PHE A 279 -21.03 19.84 -13.46
CA PHE A 279 -20.07 19.61 -14.53
C PHE A 279 -19.16 18.42 -14.19
N CYS A 280 -18.65 18.38 -12.96
CA CYS A 280 -17.81 17.28 -12.47
C CYS A 280 -18.54 15.93 -12.56
N ALA A 281 -19.79 15.87 -12.06
CA ALA A 281 -20.63 14.69 -12.13
C ALA A 281 -20.89 14.23 -13.58
N ALA A 282 -21.14 15.16 -14.50
CA ALA A 282 -21.36 14.84 -15.91
C ALA A 282 -20.12 14.22 -16.59
N LEU A 283 -18.91 14.72 -16.29
CA LEU A 283 -17.66 14.12 -16.78
C LEU A 283 -17.48 12.68 -16.26
N GLN A 284 -17.67 12.47 -14.96
CA GLN A 284 -17.47 11.17 -14.31
C GLN A 284 -18.43 10.10 -14.84
N LEU A 285 -19.72 10.44 -15.03
CA LEU A 285 -20.71 9.52 -15.61
C LEU A 285 -20.31 9.03 -17.01
N LYS A 286 -19.80 9.94 -17.84
CA LYS A 286 -19.35 9.62 -19.20
C LYS A 286 -18.13 8.68 -19.17
N THR A 287 -17.18 8.92 -18.29
CA THR A 287 -15.98 8.07 -18.14
C THR A 287 -16.35 6.65 -17.71
N GLN A 288 -17.32 6.49 -16.81
CA GLN A 288 -17.81 5.18 -16.36
C GLN A 288 -18.57 4.40 -17.44
N SER A 289 -19.35 5.06 -18.29
CA SER A 289 -20.11 4.39 -19.37
C SER A 289 -19.25 3.76 -20.49
N LYS A 290 -17.96 4.12 -20.57
CA LYS A 290 -17.04 3.66 -21.64
C LYS A 290 -16.19 2.44 -21.26
N THR A 291 -16.25 1.95 -20.02
CA THR A 291 -15.50 0.75 -19.61
C THR A 291 -16.17 -0.51 -20.18
N ARG A 292 -15.68 -1.03 -21.32
CA ARG A 292 -16.04 -2.38 -21.80
C ARG A 292 -15.21 -3.43 -21.05
N PRO A 293 -15.77 -4.60 -20.68
CA PRO A 293 -14.98 -5.69 -20.13
C PRO A 293 -14.03 -6.23 -21.20
N TYR A 294 -12.72 -6.21 -20.91
CA TYR A 294 -11.72 -6.82 -21.77
C TYR A 294 -11.81 -8.35 -21.62
N VAL A 295 -12.12 -9.05 -22.71
CA VAL A 295 -12.01 -10.52 -22.80
C VAL A 295 -10.60 -10.84 -23.26
N PHE A 296 -9.80 -11.48 -22.42
CA PHE A 296 -8.50 -12.02 -22.82
C PHE A 296 -8.74 -13.12 -23.87
N GLN A 297 -8.29 -12.88 -25.12
CA GLN A 297 -7.92 -13.99 -25.99
C GLN A 297 -6.61 -14.59 -25.45
N ARG A 298 -6.63 -15.91 -25.32
CA ARG A 298 -5.61 -16.76 -24.69
C ARG A 298 -4.24 -16.66 -25.36
#